data_AF-A0A4Q2DCK9-F1
#
_entry.id   AF-A0A4Q2DCK9-F1
#
_cell.length_a   1.000
_cell.length_b   1.000
_cell.length_c   1.000
_cell.angle_alpha   90.00
_cell.angle_beta   90.00
_cell.angle_gamma   90.00
#
_symmetry.space_group_name_H-M   'P 1'
#
loop_
_entity.id
_entity.type
_entity.pdbx_description
1 polymer ?
#
loop_
_entity_poly.entity_id
_entity_poly.type
_entity_poly.pdbx_seq_one_letter_code
_entity_poly.pdbx_strand_id
1 'polypeptide(L)'
;MQQIIECPLDFDSLPAKWEELPLPELYRRSLEEAVEDLPSFLSADAIDDEEVVGSTQNGGWQQINDLLPLLYRKGAWSLQNFTDRLKARKPEDAAVISAFVVKWEQEFKQYKAECSR
;
A
#
# COMPACT_ATOMS: atom_id res chain seq x y z
N MET A 1 6.29 -7.29 -2.89
CA MET A 1 4.89 -6.93 -3.27
C MET A 1 4.09 -8.09 -3.86
N GLN A 2 4.73 -9.16 -4.35
CA GLN A 2 4.05 -10.34 -4.93
C GLN A 2 2.99 -10.99 -4.02
N GLN A 3 3.22 -11.06 -2.71
CA GLN A 3 2.25 -11.62 -1.75
C GLN A 3 0.90 -10.88 -1.73
N ILE A 4 0.91 -9.57 -2.00
CA ILE A 4 -0.33 -8.76 -2.09
C ILE A 4 -1.04 -9.04 -3.42
N ILE A 5 -0.27 -9.20 -4.51
CA ILE A 5 -0.76 -9.43 -5.87
C ILE A 5 -1.36 -10.82 -6.04
N GLU A 6 -0.74 -11.83 -5.44
CA GLU A 6 -1.20 -13.22 -5.49
C GLU A 6 -2.29 -13.54 -4.46
N CYS A 7 -2.68 -12.56 -3.63
CA CYS A 7 -3.69 -12.77 -2.60
C CYS A 7 -5.07 -12.99 -3.23
N PRO A 8 -5.74 -14.13 -2.99
CA PRO A 8 -7.04 -14.46 -3.59
C PRO A 8 -8.20 -13.76 -2.85
N LEU A 9 -8.05 -12.45 -2.65
CA LEU A 9 -9.02 -11.65 -1.93
C LEU A 9 -9.98 -10.95 -2.88
N ASP A 10 -11.24 -10.86 -2.48
CA ASP A 10 -12.18 -9.93 -3.10
C ASP A 10 -11.97 -8.54 -2.47
N PHE A 11 -11.25 -7.68 -3.18
CA PHE A 11 -10.93 -6.34 -2.74
C PHE A 11 -12.15 -5.39 -2.79
N ASP A 12 -13.21 -5.74 -3.53
CA ASP A 12 -14.45 -4.96 -3.61
C ASP A 12 -15.34 -5.13 -2.36
N SER A 13 -15.10 -6.18 -1.56
CA SER A 13 -15.94 -6.57 -0.41
C SER A 13 -15.16 -6.60 0.90
N LEU A 14 -14.13 -5.76 1.04
CA LEU A 14 -13.25 -5.76 2.21
C LEU A 14 -13.98 -5.37 3.51
N PRO A 15 -13.82 -6.14 4.60
CA PRO A 15 -14.34 -5.77 5.91
C PRO A 15 -13.54 -4.62 6.51
N ALA A 16 -14.05 -4.04 7.60
CA ALA A 16 -13.39 -2.93 8.29
C ALA A 16 -12.25 -3.37 9.24
N LYS A 17 -12.08 -4.68 9.46
CA LYS A 17 -11.04 -5.23 10.36
C LYS A 17 -10.29 -6.40 9.75
N TRP A 18 -9.01 -6.52 10.09
CA TRP A 18 -8.16 -7.65 9.71
C TRP A 18 -8.74 -8.99 10.19
N GLU A 19 -9.32 -9.04 11.40
CA GLU A 19 -9.89 -10.28 11.95
C GLU A 19 -11.13 -10.78 11.21
N GLU A 20 -11.75 -9.95 10.37
CA GLU A 20 -12.96 -10.26 9.62
C GLU A 20 -12.67 -10.65 8.17
N LEU A 21 -11.41 -10.56 7.72
CA LEU A 21 -11.02 -10.96 6.36
C LEU A 21 -11.31 -12.46 6.13
N PRO A 22 -11.87 -12.83 4.97
CA PRO A 22 -12.19 -14.22 4.62
C PRO A 22 -10.93 -15.02 4.20
N LEU A 23 -9.86 -14.90 4.99
CA LEU A 23 -8.58 -15.54 4.77
C LEU A 23 -8.19 -16.41 5.98
N PRO A 24 -7.41 -17.49 5.77
CA PRO A 24 -6.79 -18.18 6.89
C PRO A 24 -5.90 -17.23 7.69
N GLU A 25 -5.82 -17.44 9.01
CA GLU A 25 -5.09 -16.57 9.95
C GLU A 25 -3.64 -16.31 9.54
N LEU A 26 -2.95 -17.32 9.01
CA LEU A 26 -1.58 -17.17 8.52
C LEU A 26 -1.49 -16.19 7.35
N TYR A 27 -2.40 -16.29 6.37
CA TYR A 27 -2.42 -15.35 5.24
C TYR A 27 -2.80 -13.94 5.67
N ARG A 28 -3.69 -13.79 6.65
CA ARG A 28 -4.02 -12.47 7.21
C ARG A 28 -2.80 -11.82 7.86
N ARG A 29 -2.07 -12.57 8.70
CA ARG A 29 -0.84 -12.08 9.33
C ARG A 29 0.23 -11.74 8.29
N SER A 30 0.45 -12.60 7.30
CA SER A 30 1.42 -12.31 6.24
C SER A 30 1.04 -11.10 5.40
N LEU A 31 -0.26 -10.90 5.13
CA LEU A 31 -0.74 -9.72 4.40
C LEU A 31 -0.59 -8.45 5.26
N GLU A 32 -0.91 -8.54 6.54
CA GLU A 32 -0.73 -7.46 7.51
C GLU A 32 0.75 -7.04 7.61
N GLU A 33 1.66 -7.99 7.79
CA GLU A 33 3.11 -7.76 7.80
C GLU A 33 3.59 -7.17 6.47
N ALA A 34 3.15 -7.71 5.33
CA ALA A 34 3.56 -7.23 4.01
C ALA A 34 3.16 -5.77 3.78
N VAL A 35 2.02 -5.33 4.30
CA VAL A 35 1.59 -3.94 4.15
C VAL A 35 2.22 -3.03 5.22
N GLU A 36 2.48 -3.53 6.44
CA GLU A 36 3.26 -2.79 7.44
C GLU A 36 4.69 -2.51 7.00
N ASP A 37 5.33 -3.49 6.35
CA ASP A 37 6.70 -3.36 5.85
C ASP A 37 6.77 -2.57 4.55
N LEU A 38 5.65 -2.34 3.88
CA LEU A 38 5.59 -1.69 2.58
C LEU A 38 6.26 -0.31 2.56
N PRO A 39 6.04 0.61 3.53
CA PRO A 39 6.74 1.90 3.53
C PRO A 39 8.26 1.75 3.68
N SER A 40 8.70 0.83 4.53
CA SER A 40 10.13 0.53 4.72
C SER A 40 10.74 -0.03 3.44
N PHE A 41 10.06 -0.99 2.82
CA PHE A 41 10.44 -1.58 1.53
C PHE A 41 10.52 -0.53 0.42
N LEU A 42 9.52 0.34 0.30
CA LEU A 42 9.47 1.42 -0.69
C LEU A 42 10.45 2.56 -0.41
N SER A 43 10.93 2.71 0.83
CA SER A 43 11.97 3.68 1.16
C SER A 43 13.40 3.16 0.94
N ALA A 44 13.59 1.87 0.69
CA ALA A 44 14.91 1.27 0.57
C ALA A 44 15.65 1.74 -0.70
N ASP A 45 16.97 1.93 -0.59
CA ASP A 45 17.83 2.36 -1.71
C ASP A 45 17.96 1.28 -2.81
N ALA A 46 17.69 0.02 -2.46
CA ALA A 46 17.89 -1.16 -3.33
C ALA A 46 16.59 -1.71 -3.94
N ILE A 47 15.54 -0.89 -4.05
CA ILE A 47 14.29 -1.34 -4.68
C ILE A 47 14.53 -1.74 -6.13
N ASP A 48 14.05 -2.95 -6.44
CA ASP A 48 13.96 -3.45 -7.79
C ASP A 48 12.87 -2.67 -8.55
N ASP A 49 13.31 -1.85 -9.51
CA ASP A 49 12.42 -1.08 -10.36
C ASP A 49 11.53 -2.00 -11.22
N GLU A 50 11.95 -3.23 -11.51
CA GLU A 50 11.17 -4.22 -12.26
C GLU A 50 10.00 -4.76 -11.41
N GLU A 51 10.21 -4.98 -10.11
CA GLU A 51 9.13 -5.39 -9.20
C GLU A 51 8.09 -4.27 -9.03
N VAL A 52 8.54 -3.01 -8.94
CA VAL A 52 7.66 -1.83 -8.88
C VAL A 52 6.83 -1.71 -10.15
N VAL A 53 7.45 -1.82 -11.32
CA VAL A 53 6.77 -1.77 -12.62
C VAL A 53 5.78 -2.92 -12.76
N GLY A 54 6.19 -4.16 -12.43
CA GLY A 54 5.32 -5.33 -12.51
C GLY A 54 4.08 -5.18 -11.63
N SER A 55 4.25 -4.57 -10.46
CA SER A 55 3.12 -4.29 -9.56
C SER A 55 2.22 -3.16 -10.07
N THR A 56 2.79 -2.14 -10.72
CA THR A 56 2.01 -1.12 -11.43
C THR A 56 1.15 -1.72 -12.53
N GLN A 57 1.72 -2.63 -13.31
CA GLN A 57 1.03 -3.28 -14.44
C GLN A 57 -0.02 -4.30 -13.98
N ASN A 58 0.20 -4.96 -12.84
CA ASN A 58 -0.69 -5.99 -12.32
C ASN A 58 -1.75 -5.47 -11.34
N GLY A 59 -1.89 -4.15 -11.17
CA GLY A 59 -2.88 -3.56 -10.27
C GLY A 59 -2.54 -3.67 -8.78
N GLY A 60 -1.30 -3.98 -8.43
CA GLY A 60 -0.85 -4.11 -7.03
C GLY A 60 -1.09 -2.85 -6.20
N TRP A 61 -0.96 -1.66 -6.81
CA TRP A 61 -1.25 -0.39 -6.13
C TRP A 61 -2.74 -0.21 -5.81
N GLN A 62 -3.63 -0.74 -6.64
CA GLN A 62 -5.06 -0.71 -6.37
C GLN A 62 -5.39 -1.63 -5.19
N GLN A 63 -4.81 -2.83 -5.14
CA GLN A 63 -4.97 -3.74 -4.01
C GLN A 63 -4.46 -3.14 -2.70
N ILE A 64 -3.30 -2.45 -2.72
CA ILE A 64 -2.79 -1.70 -1.56
C ILE A 64 -3.75 -0.57 -1.18
N ASN A 65 -4.28 0.15 -2.17
CA ASN A 65 -5.27 1.21 -1.95
C ASN A 65 -6.53 0.68 -1.26
N ASP A 66 -6.96 -0.53 -1.59
CA ASP A 66 -8.20 -1.10 -1.04
C ASP A 66 -7.98 -1.64 0.38
N LEU A 67 -6.75 -2.06 0.70
CA LEU A 67 -6.36 -2.49 2.06
C LEU A 67 -6.12 -1.31 3.02
N LEU A 68 -5.85 -0.11 2.52
CA LEU A 68 -5.49 1.07 3.31
C LEU A 68 -6.44 1.46 4.45
N PRO A 69 -7.78 1.35 4.30
CA PRO A 69 -8.72 1.55 5.39
C PRO A 69 -8.43 0.68 6.63
N LEU A 70 -7.87 -0.52 6.45
CA LEU A 70 -7.48 -1.42 7.53
C LEU A 70 -6.21 -0.96 8.25
N LEU A 71 -5.43 -0.05 7.64
CA LEU A 71 -4.08 0.31 8.05
C LEU A 71 -3.97 1.71 8.64
N TYR A 72 -4.96 2.58 8.41
CA TYR A 72 -5.04 3.88 9.06
C TYR A 72 -4.90 3.81 10.59
N ARG A 73 -5.25 2.67 11.18
CA ARG A 73 -5.12 2.39 12.61
C ARG A 73 -3.69 2.23 13.12
N LYS A 74 -2.71 1.95 12.25
CA LYS A 74 -1.34 1.55 12.66
C LYS A 74 -0.24 2.58 12.47
N GLY A 75 -0.48 3.68 11.76
CA GLY A 75 0.45 4.83 11.75
C GLY A 75 0.61 5.52 10.40
N ALA A 76 1.35 6.64 10.41
CA ALA A 76 1.55 7.48 9.25
C ALA A 76 2.55 6.86 8.27
N TRP A 77 2.16 6.78 7.01
CA TRP A 77 3.06 6.42 5.91
C TRP A 77 3.61 7.69 5.28
N SER A 78 4.93 7.74 5.06
CA SER A 78 5.55 8.78 4.23
C SER A 78 6.25 8.11 3.06
N LEU A 79 5.63 8.19 1.89
CA LEU A 79 6.14 7.63 0.64
C LEU A 79 6.70 8.70 -0.30
N GLN A 80 6.80 9.95 0.18
CA GLN A 80 7.26 11.07 -0.63
C GLN A 80 8.68 10.85 -1.19
N ASN A 81 9.59 10.38 -0.33
CA ASN A 81 10.95 10.01 -0.72
C ASN A 81 10.98 8.90 -1.79
N PHE A 82 10.06 7.94 -1.73
CA PHE A 82 9.95 6.88 -2.74
C PHE A 82 9.55 7.44 -4.10
N THR A 83 8.51 8.27 -4.16
CA THR A 83 8.05 8.89 -5.41
C THR A 83 9.11 9.79 -6.05
N ASP A 84 9.87 10.55 -5.27
CA ASP A 84 10.93 11.41 -5.80
C ASP A 84 12.08 10.59 -6.42
N ARG A 85 12.46 9.49 -5.76
CA ARG A 85 13.47 8.55 -6.27
C ARG A 85 12.99 7.81 -7.51
N LEU A 86 11.74 7.35 -7.50
CA LEU A 86 11.16 6.65 -8.64
C LEU A 86 11.05 7.58 -9.84
N LYS A 87 10.70 8.85 -9.63
CA LYS A 87 10.62 9.86 -10.70
C LYS A 87 11.97 10.07 -11.41
N ALA A 88 13.09 9.95 -10.70
CA ALA A 88 14.43 10.04 -11.29
C ALA A 88 14.79 8.83 -12.17
N ARG A 89 14.19 7.66 -11.93
CA ARG A 89 14.54 6.40 -12.61
C ARG A 89 13.48 5.95 -13.64
N LYS A 90 12.20 6.12 -13.30
CA LYS A 90 11.00 5.64 -14.01
C LYS A 90 9.87 6.69 -13.89
N PRO A 91 9.97 7.81 -14.62
CA PRO A 91 9.06 8.95 -14.45
C PRO A 91 7.59 8.63 -14.78
N GLU A 92 7.34 7.72 -15.71
CA GLU A 92 5.99 7.30 -16.12
C GLU A 92 5.30 6.50 -15.01
N ASP A 93 5.98 5.49 -14.44
CA ASP A 93 5.48 4.71 -13.31
C ASP A 93 5.34 5.58 -12.05
N ALA A 94 6.30 6.49 -11.83
CA ALA A 94 6.23 7.44 -10.72
C ALA A 94 5.00 8.35 -10.80
N ALA A 95 4.58 8.77 -11.99
CA ALA A 95 3.37 9.55 -12.15
C ALA A 95 2.12 8.77 -11.71
N VAL A 96 2.00 7.49 -12.11
CA VAL A 96 0.89 6.62 -11.68
C VAL A 96 0.88 6.46 -10.16
N ILE A 97 2.03 6.13 -9.58
CA ILE A 97 2.13 5.83 -8.15
C ILE A 97 1.97 7.10 -7.30
N SER A 98 2.44 8.25 -7.78
CA SER A 98 2.30 9.53 -7.07
C SER A 98 0.85 9.90 -6.81
N ALA A 99 -0.08 9.54 -7.70
CA ALA A 99 -1.51 9.77 -7.50
C ALA A 99 -2.05 8.97 -6.30
N PHE A 100 -1.62 7.71 -6.15
CA PHE A 100 -1.95 6.88 -4.99
C PHE A 100 -1.34 7.44 -3.71
N VAL A 101 -0.04 7.75 -3.71
CA VAL A 101 0.64 8.31 -2.53
C VAL A 101 -0.03 9.59 -2.02
N VAL A 102 -0.37 10.53 -2.92
CA VAL A 102 -1.06 11.77 -2.54
C VAL A 102 -2.44 11.48 -1.95
N LYS A 103 -3.20 10.57 -2.56
CA LYS A 103 -4.52 10.16 -2.05
C LYS A 103 -4.40 9.59 -0.63
N TRP A 104 -3.45 8.68 -0.41
CA TRP A 104 -3.24 8.01 0.88
C TRP A 104 -2.80 8.98 1.98
N GLU A 105 -1.95 9.94 1.65
CA GLU A 105 -1.58 11.00 2.60
C GLU A 105 -2.78 11.87 3.01
N GLN A 106 -3.68 12.18 2.07
CA GLN A 106 -4.88 12.97 2.35
C GLN A 106 -5.87 12.20 3.21
N GLU A 107 -6.16 10.95 2.86
CA GLU A 107 -7.05 10.08 3.62
C GLU A 107 -6.51 9.81 5.03
N PHE A 108 -5.19 9.59 5.18
CA PHE A 108 -4.56 9.48 6.50
C PHE A 108 -4.74 10.74 7.35
N LYS A 109 -4.52 11.93 6.75
CA LYS A 109 -4.71 13.22 7.43
C LYS A 109 -6.17 13.39 7.88
N GLN A 110 -7.12 13.00 7.04
CA GLN A 110 -8.55 13.05 7.37
C GLN A 110 -8.90 12.09 8.51
N TYR A 111 -8.48 10.83 8.44
CA TYR A 111 -8.67 9.85 9.51
C TYR A 111 -8.14 10.35 10.85
N LYS A 112 -6.91 10.91 10.86
CA LYS A 112 -6.30 11.43 12.09
C LYS A 112 -7.10 12.59 12.69
N ALA A 113 -7.67 13.47 11.86
CA ALA A 113 -8.51 14.57 12.31
C ALA A 113 -9.84 14.08 12.90
N GLU A 114 -10.42 13.02 12.34
CA GLU A 114 -11.66 12.40 12.83
C GLU A 114 -11.45 11.65 14.15
N CYS A 115 -10.33 10.93 14.31
CA CYS A 115 -10.01 10.23 15.56
C CYS A 115 -9.50 11.14 16.71
N SER A 116 -9.17 12.40 16.43
CA SER A 116 -8.71 13.37 17.45
C SER A 116 -9.83 14.24 18.04
N ARG A 117 -11.10 13.95 17.70
CA ARG A 117 -12.31 14.58 18.26
C ARG A 117 -12.94 13.69 19.33
#